data_AF-A0A0B4XNL4-F1
#
_entry.id   AF-A0A0B4XNL4-F1
#
_cell.length_a   1.000
_cell.length_b   1.000
_cell.length_c   1.000
_cell.angle_alpha   90.00
_cell.angle_beta   90.00
_cell.angle_gamma   90.00
#
_symmetry.space_group_name_H-M   'P 1'
#
loop_
_entity.id
_entity.type
_entity.pdbx_description
1 polymer ?
#
loop_
_entity_poly.entity_id
_entity_poly.type
_entity_poly.pdbx_seq_one_letter_code
_entity_poly.pdbx_strand_id
1 'polypeptide(L)' 'MQDNQPVPIQDNPEPGKPNLFQVIWSVIAALFGVQSGKNRERDFKQGKAGDYILVYVVLVVAMVLGMVVTVNMVLDAASK' A
#
# COMPACT_ATOMS: atom_id res chain seq x y z
N MET A 1 34.06 -24.69 32.17
CA MET A 1 33.97 -23.25 31.86
C MET A 1 33.80 -23.20 30.36
N GLN A 2 32.56 -23.07 29.87
CA GLN A 2 32.21 -23.23 28.45
C GLN A 2 32.36 -21.89 27.75
N ASP A 3 33.08 -21.90 26.64
CA ASP A 3 33.63 -20.73 25.97
C ASP A 3 32.54 -19.80 25.43
N ASN A 4 32.67 -18.53 25.79
CA ASN A 4 31.80 -17.42 25.42
C ASN A 4 31.96 -17.09 23.93
N GLN A 5 31.32 -17.89 23.07
CA GLN A 5 31.22 -17.60 21.64
C GLN A 5 30.49 -16.27 21.46
N PRO A 6 31.07 -15.28 20.75
CA PRO A 6 30.35 -14.06 20.44
C PRO A 6 29.14 -14.41 19.58
N VAL A 7 27.95 -14.08 20.08
CA VAL A 7 26.72 -14.20 19.30
C VAL A 7 26.89 -13.45 17.98
N PRO A 8 26.59 -14.07 16.82
CA PRO A 8 26.62 -13.36 15.56
C PRO A 8 25.62 -12.22 15.64
N ILE A 9 26.11 -10.99 15.54
CA ILE A 9 25.26 -9.80 15.40
C ILE A 9 24.57 -9.97 14.04
N GLN A 10 23.35 -10.51 14.07
CA GLN A 10 22.48 -10.49 12.92
C GLN A 10 22.03 -9.04 12.77
N ASP A 11 22.70 -8.30 11.89
CA ASP A 11 22.22 -7.04 11.34
C ASP A 11 20.93 -7.31 10.55
N ASN A 12 19.86 -7.60 11.27
CA ASN A 12 18.53 -7.57 10.69
C ASN A 12 18.22 -6.08 10.56
N PRO A 13 18.26 -5.49 9.35
CA PRO A 13 17.99 -4.06 9.21
C PRO A 13 16.61 -3.83 9.80
N GLU A 14 16.53 -3.03 10.85
CA GLU A 14 15.26 -2.54 11.39
C GLU A 14 14.41 -2.12 10.18
N PRO A 15 13.19 -2.68 10.01
CA PRO A 15 12.36 -2.35 8.87
C PRO A 15 11.96 -0.89 9.03
N GLY A 16 12.77 0.00 8.45
CA GLY A 16 12.53 1.42 8.41
C GLY A 16 11.15 1.68 7.82
N LYS A 17 10.54 2.79 8.26
CA LYS A 17 9.23 3.25 7.80
C LYS A 17 9.08 3.00 6.30
N PRO A 18 7.99 2.35 5.85
CA PRO A 18 7.83 1.99 4.46
C PRO A 18 7.91 3.26 3.60
N ASN A 19 8.79 3.21 2.61
CA ASN A 19 8.93 4.29 1.64
C ASN A 19 7.61 4.45 0.86
N LEU A 20 7.29 5.67 0.39
CA LEU A 20 6.09 5.99 -0.38
C LEU A 20 5.86 5.01 -1.55
N PHE A 21 6.93 4.62 -2.24
CA PHE A 21 6.90 3.60 -3.30
C PHE A 21 6.40 2.23 -2.82
N GLN A 22 6.74 1.85 -1.60
CA GLN A 22 6.34 0.57 -1.01
C GLN A 22 4.87 0.57 -0.59
N VAL A 23 4.35 1.74 -0.20
CA VAL A 23 2.92 1.94 0.08
C VAL A 23 2.12 1.87 -1.21
N ILE A 24 2.58 2.53 -2.30
CA ILE A 24 1.93 2.47 -3.61
C ILE A 24 1.84 1.03 -4.12
N TRP A 25 2.94 0.26 -4.04
CA TRP A 25 2.93 -1.16 -4.41
C TRP A 25 2.02 -2.01 -3.52
N SER A 26 1.94 -1.70 -2.22
CA SER A 26 1.00 -2.37 -1.32
C SER A 26 -0.44 -2.18 -1.77
N VAL A 27 -0.83 -0.94 -2.09
CA VAL A 27 -2.18 -0.59 -2.52
C VAL A 27 -2.52 -1.28 -3.85
N ILE A 28 -1.60 -1.25 -4.83
CA ILE A 28 -1.78 -1.94 -6.11
C ILE A 28 -1.94 -3.46 -5.89
N ALA A 29 -1.07 -4.08 -5.10
CA ALA A 29 -1.17 -5.51 -4.80
C ALA A 29 -2.48 -5.87 -4.10
N ALA A 30 -2.98 -5.01 -3.20
CA ALA A 30 -4.27 -5.19 -2.54
C ALA A 30 -5.46 -5.07 -3.51
N LEU A 31 -5.41 -4.15 -4.49
CA LEU A 31 -6.43 -4.01 -5.53
C LEU A 31 -6.53 -5.25 -6.43
N PHE A 32 -5.41 -5.93 -6.68
CA PHE A 32 -5.34 -7.19 -7.43
C PHE A 32 -5.52 -8.43 -6.55
N GLY A 33 -5.80 -8.28 -5.25
CA GLY A 33 -6.03 -9.38 -4.31
C GLY A 33 -4.77 -10.12 -3.85
N VAL A 34 -3.57 -9.66 -4.21
CA VAL A 34 -2.27 -10.27 -3.87
C VAL A 34 -1.71 -9.72 -2.55
N GLN A 35 -2.59 -9.37 -1.59
CA GLN A 35 -2.21 -8.83 -0.30
C GLN A 35 -1.53 -9.92 0.56
N SER A 36 -0.20 -9.99 0.52
CA SER A 36 0.57 -10.91 1.36
C SER A 36 0.40 -10.60 2.85
N GLY A 37 0.36 -11.64 3.70
CA GLY A 37 0.24 -11.50 5.16
C GLY A 37 1.32 -10.62 5.79
N LYS A 38 2.50 -10.53 5.17
CA LYS A 38 3.59 -9.64 5.58
C LYS A 38 3.28 -8.16 5.39
N ASN A 39 2.59 -7.78 4.31
CA ASN A 39 2.12 -6.39 4.14
C ASN A 39 1.03 -6.08 5.17
N ARG A 40 0.13 -7.03 5.42
CA ARG A 40 -0.94 -6.90 6.40
C ARG A 40 -0.38 -6.72 7.82
N GLU A 41 0.55 -7.56 8.25
CA GLU A 41 1.15 -7.47 9.60
C GLU A 41 1.92 -6.16 9.81
N ARG A 42 2.66 -5.69 8.80
CA ARG A 42 3.31 -4.37 8.83
C ARG A 42 2.29 -3.24 8.92
N ASP A 43 1.23 -3.32 8.12
CA ASP A 43 0.19 -2.31 8.05
C ASP A 43 -0.60 -2.21 9.38
N PHE A 44 -0.79 -3.34 10.07
CA PHE A 44 -1.43 -3.38 11.40
C PHE A 44 -0.49 -3.02 12.56
N LYS A 45 0.81 -3.35 12.50
CA LYS A 45 1.76 -3.05 13.60
C LYS A 45 2.34 -1.63 13.54
N GLN A 46 2.51 -1.06 12.36
CA GLN A 46 3.29 0.18 12.19
C GLN A 46 2.51 1.36 11.58
N GLY A 47 1.33 1.13 11.01
CA GLY A 47 0.56 2.18 10.34
C GLY A 47 -0.55 2.78 11.21
N LYS A 48 -0.73 4.11 11.15
CA LYS A 48 -1.86 4.78 11.82
C LYS A 48 -3.12 4.58 11.00
N ALA A 49 -4.25 4.26 11.65
CA ALA A 49 -5.54 4.07 10.99
C ALA A 49 -5.93 5.26 10.07
N GLY A 50 -5.58 6.49 10.45
CA GLY A 50 -5.83 7.70 9.66
C GLY A 50 -5.15 7.71 8.30
N ASP A 51 -3.94 7.17 8.18
CA ASP A 51 -3.18 7.15 6.91
C ASP A 51 -3.87 6.24 5.89
N TYR A 52 -4.40 5.10 6.33
CA TYR A 52 -5.17 4.18 5.47
C TYR A 52 -6.49 4.78 5.01
N ILE A 53 -7.21 5.47 5.90
CA ILE A 53 -8.48 6.14 5.57
C ILE A 53 -8.22 7.23 4.52
N LEU A 54 -7.17 8.04 4.71
CA LEU A 54 -6.81 9.08 3.75
C LEU A 54 -6.51 8.50 2.36
N VAL A 55 -5.68 7.45 2.29
CA VAL A 55 -5.36 6.78 1.03
C VAL A 55 -6.62 6.21 0.37
N TYR A 56 -7.51 5.59 1.15
CA TYR A 56 -8.77 5.06 0.64
C TYR A 56 -9.67 6.15 0.07
N VAL A 57 -9.83 7.27 0.78
CA VAL A 57 -10.63 8.40 0.32
C VAL A 57 -10.08 8.97 -0.99
N VAL A 58 -8.76 9.17 -1.08
CA VAL A 58 -8.11 9.65 -2.31
C VAL A 58 -8.36 8.69 -3.47
N LEU A 59 -8.24 7.38 -3.24
CA LEU A 59 -8.49 6.35 -4.26
C LEU A 59 -9.94 6.38 -4.74
N VAL A 60 -10.91 6.44 -3.83
CA VAL A 60 -12.35 6.49 -4.16
C VAL A 60 -12.66 7.75 -4.97
N VAL A 61 -12.14 8.91 -4.58
CA VAL A 61 -12.32 10.16 -5.32
C VAL A 61 -11.74 10.04 -6.74
N ALA A 62 -10.53 9.49 -6.88
CA ALA A 62 -9.92 9.26 -8.19
C ALA A 62 -10.76 8.30 -9.07
N MET A 63 -11.32 7.25 -8.47
CA MET A 63 -12.19 6.31 -9.18
C MET A 63 -13.47 6.98 -9.69
N VAL A 64 -14.14 7.78 -8.85
CA VAL A 64 -15.37 8.50 -9.23
C VAL A 64 -15.09 9.50 -10.36
N LEU A 65 -13.99 10.25 -10.27
CA LEU A 65 -13.56 11.15 -11.34
C LEU A 65 -13.29 10.40 -12.64
N GLY A 66 -12.61 9.25 -12.57
CA GLY A 66 -12.40 8.37 -13.72
C GLY A 66 -13.72 7.96 -14.38
N MET A 67 -14.70 7.52 -13.58
CA MET A 67 -16.03 7.15 -14.08
C MET A 67 -16.73 8.33 -14.78
N VAL A 68 -16.71 9.52 -14.19
CA VAL A 68 -17.30 10.73 -14.78
C VAL A 68 -16.66 11.05 -16.12
N VAL A 69 -15.33 11.02 -16.20
CA VAL A 69 -14.59 11.26 -17.45
C VAL A 69 -14.97 10.21 -18.50
N THR A 70 -15.00 8.93 -18.14
CA THR A 70 -15.40 7.86 -19.07
C THR A 70 -16.82 8.05 -19.59
N VAL A 71 -17.79 8.32 -18.72
CA VAL A 71 -19.18 8.56 -19.12
C VAL A 71 -19.29 9.75 -20.07
N ASN A 72 -18.62 10.87 -19.76
CA ASN A 72 -18.64 12.04 -20.62
C ASN A 72 -18.00 11.76 -21.99
N MET A 73 -16.91 11.00 -22.03
CA MET A 73 -16.27 10.60 -23.28
C MET A 73 -17.19 9.72 -24.14
N VAL A 74 -17.91 8.78 -23.50
CA VAL A 74 -18.88 7.92 -24.19
C VAL A 74 -20.07 8.72 -24.72
N LEU A 75 -20.60 9.66 -23.93
CA LEU A 75 -21.70 10.52 -24.36
C LEU A 75 -21.31 11.43 -25.53
N ASP A 76 -20.11 12.03 -25.50
CA ASP A 76 -19.60 12.83 -26.62
C ASP A 76 -19.41 11.98 -27.88
N ALA A 77 -18.85 10.78 -27.74
CA ALA A 77 -18.65 9.85 -28.84
C ALA A 77 -19.97 9.35 -29.44
N ALA A 78 -21.01 9.15 -28.62
CA ALA A 78 -22.34 8.71 -29.07
C ALA A 78 -23.21 9.84 -29.62
N SER A 79 -22.85 11.11 -29.37
CA SER A 79 -23.57 12.28 -29.87
C SER A 79 -23.07 12.75 -31.25
N LYS A 80 -22.00 12.14 -31.76
CA LYS A 80 -21.49 12.30 -33.14
C LYS A 80 -22.07 11.23 -34.05
#